data_AF-A0A9P7LCX2-F1
#
_entry.id   AF-A0A9P7LCX2-F1
#
_cell.length_a   1.000
_cell.length_b   1.000
_cell.length_c   1.000
_cell.angle_alpha   90.00
_cell.angle_beta   90.00
_cell.angle_gamma   90.00
#
_symmetry.space_group_name_H-M   'P 1'
#
loop_
_entity.id
_entity.type
_entity.pdbx_description
1 polymer ?
#
loop_
_entity_poly.entity_id
_entity_poly.type
_entity_poly.pdbx_seq_one_letter_code
_entity_poly.pdbx_strand_id
1 'polypeptide(L)'
;MFSSSRRHESSSKSFSKSHKASKSSSSFSKDSGITKRRHESRHRRPTMTSMTSASGDTMMDNNNMASPIVTLVVGSEQRLFAAHEDVLATSPFFNNALRNGYMDVASKRISLPDEEPEIFSSVLEFLYKGDYTPRLVHNKRRNSYELEAASEEQRAAVESTVYHRGIDGDLLKDTVIYCAAEKYGLDELKKLSLRKQGLQSGIQCSTILASARYAYANTPDTDSKLRAHYLALVIRSRSTFKRSGTMQLEMYNGGTQLFFDLFVALCNHVDDISTAQNTPRSNRHFS
;
A
#
# COMPACT_ATOMS: atom_id res chain seq x y z
N MET A 1 21.14 57.10 37.97
CA MET A 1 19.67 56.94 38.09
C MET A 1 19.37 55.45 38.21
N PHE A 2 18.55 55.09 39.20
CA PHE A 2 18.04 53.77 39.63
C PHE A 2 17.46 52.93 38.45
N SER A 3 17.33 51.59 38.41
CA SER A 3 17.06 50.48 39.37
C SER A 3 17.55 49.15 38.73
N SER A 4 18.21 48.20 39.39
CA SER A 4 17.80 47.16 40.37
C SER A 4 16.83 46.05 39.88
N SER A 5 17.36 44.80 39.88
CA SER A 5 16.75 43.51 40.32
C SER A 5 15.54 42.93 39.56
N ARG A 6 15.33 41.62 39.36
CA ARG A 6 15.71 40.40 40.13
C ARG A 6 15.47 39.14 39.26
N ARG A 7 16.29 38.10 39.46
CA ARG A 7 16.03 36.69 39.10
C ARG A 7 14.96 36.09 40.02
N HIS A 8 14.19 35.11 39.53
CA HIS A 8 13.57 34.10 40.38
C HIS A 8 13.64 32.72 39.71
N GLU A 9 14.26 31.80 40.44
CA GLU A 9 14.28 30.36 40.26
C GLU A 9 13.34 29.78 41.34
N SER A 10 12.58 28.74 41.02
CA SER A 10 11.93 27.89 42.03
C SER A 10 11.68 26.48 41.53
N SER A 11 12.52 25.58 42.02
CA SER A 11 12.27 24.13 42.14
C SER A 11 11.25 23.87 43.27
N SER A 12 10.36 22.87 43.10
CA SER A 12 10.38 21.63 43.89
C SER A 12 9.01 20.96 44.09
N LYS A 13 9.06 19.61 44.12
CA LYS A 13 8.24 18.62 44.88
C LYS A 13 7.00 17.98 44.24
N SER A 14 7.26 16.77 43.73
CA SER A 14 6.66 15.46 44.05
C SER A 14 5.44 15.36 44.98
N PHE A 15 4.48 14.52 44.60
CA PHE A 15 3.72 13.68 45.52
C PHE A 15 3.43 12.29 44.94
N SER A 16 3.71 11.28 45.75
CA SER A 16 3.49 9.84 45.59
C SER A 16 2.37 9.36 46.54
N LYS A 17 1.68 8.27 46.17
CA LYS A 17 0.95 7.27 47.01
C LYS A 17 0.38 6.19 46.07
N SER A 18 0.86 4.93 46.00
CA SER A 18 0.73 3.76 46.92
C SER A 18 -0.72 3.47 47.34
N HIS A 19 -1.30 2.25 47.37
CA HIS A 19 -0.91 0.84 47.21
C HIS A 19 -2.21 0.02 46.98
N LYS A 20 -2.15 -1.17 46.36
CA LYS A 20 -2.61 -2.45 46.97
C LYS A 20 -2.28 -3.67 46.10
N ALA A 21 -1.87 -4.72 46.78
CA ALA A 21 -1.37 -5.99 46.24
C ALA A 21 -2.37 -7.15 46.49
N SER A 22 -1.99 -8.33 46.00
CA SER A 22 -2.57 -9.69 46.16
C SER A 22 -3.70 -10.02 45.16
N LYS A 23 -3.72 -11.17 44.47
CA LYS A 23 -3.44 -12.55 44.89
C LYS A 23 -2.97 -13.43 43.72
N SER A 24 -2.15 -14.41 44.06
CA SER A 24 -1.84 -15.61 43.29
C SER A 24 -3.02 -16.60 43.27
N SER A 25 -3.15 -17.36 42.18
CA SER A 25 -3.73 -18.71 42.20
C SER A 25 -3.15 -19.55 41.07
N SER A 26 -2.22 -20.42 41.45
CA SER A 26 -1.86 -21.64 40.74
C SER A 26 -3.03 -22.63 40.73
N SER A 27 -3.26 -23.33 39.63
CA SER A 27 -3.73 -24.71 39.71
C SER A 27 -3.31 -25.53 38.50
N PHE A 28 -2.57 -26.58 38.84
CA PHE A 28 -2.08 -27.69 38.07
C PHE A 28 -3.20 -28.71 37.80
N SER A 29 -3.19 -29.35 36.63
CA SER A 29 -3.62 -30.74 36.50
C SER A 29 -2.97 -31.38 35.28
N LYS A 30 -1.92 -32.16 35.54
CA LYS A 30 -1.59 -33.35 34.75
C LYS A 30 -2.76 -34.33 34.89
N ASP A 31 -3.15 -35.00 33.80
CA ASP A 31 -3.22 -36.45 33.85
C ASP A 31 -3.02 -37.07 32.47
N SER A 32 -2.41 -38.23 32.52
CA SER A 32 -1.87 -39.08 31.47
C SER A 32 -2.65 -40.38 31.48
N GLY A 33 -3.15 -40.83 30.32
CA GLY A 33 -3.95 -42.05 30.23
C GLY A 33 -3.70 -42.83 28.95
N ILE A 34 -2.71 -43.71 28.99
CA ILE A 34 -2.40 -44.78 28.03
C ILE A 34 -3.50 -45.86 28.07
N THR A 35 -3.86 -46.47 26.93
CA THR A 35 -3.99 -47.94 26.68
C THR A 35 -4.64 -48.18 25.30
N LYS A 36 -3.92 -48.72 24.31
CA LYS A 36 -3.68 -50.14 23.97
C LYS A 36 -4.85 -50.88 23.28
N ARG A 37 -4.61 -51.15 21.99
CA ARG A 37 -4.79 -52.41 21.23
C ARG A 37 -6.17 -53.09 21.16
N ARG A 38 -6.63 -53.30 19.91
CA ARG A 38 -7.02 -54.61 19.31
C ARG A 38 -7.25 -54.43 17.79
N HIS A 39 -6.34 -54.83 16.91
CA HIS A 39 -6.25 -56.11 16.18
C HIS A 39 -7.59 -56.64 15.61
N GLU A 40 -7.82 -56.51 14.30
CA GLU A 40 -8.18 -57.67 13.47
C GLU A 40 -7.88 -57.43 11.98
N SER A 41 -7.20 -58.39 11.37
CA SER A 41 -6.86 -58.47 9.95
C SER A 41 -7.85 -59.40 9.26
N ARG A 42 -8.42 -59.02 8.10
CA ARG A 42 -8.95 -59.99 7.15
C ARG A 42 -8.91 -59.48 5.71
N HIS A 43 -8.09 -60.15 4.91
CA HIS A 43 -8.06 -60.10 3.45
C HIS A 43 -9.39 -60.54 2.82
N ARG A 44 -9.81 -59.86 1.74
CA ARG A 44 -10.18 -60.48 0.44
C ARG A 44 -10.29 -59.42 -0.67
N ARG A 45 -9.88 -59.83 -1.87
CA ARG A 45 -9.60 -59.06 -3.11
C ARG A 45 -10.84 -59.10 -4.05
N PRO A 46 -10.74 -58.60 -5.30
CA PRO A 46 -11.25 -57.33 -5.83
C PRO A 46 -12.56 -57.46 -6.66
N THR A 47 -13.20 -56.34 -7.01
CA THR A 47 -14.15 -56.31 -8.14
C THR A 47 -14.25 -54.89 -8.71
N MET A 48 -14.04 -54.77 -10.04
CA MET A 48 -14.21 -53.56 -10.82
C MET A 48 -15.70 -53.27 -11.03
N THR A 49 -16.13 -52.00 -10.95
CA THR A 49 -17.02 -51.34 -11.93
C THR A 49 -17.23 -49.86 -11.59
N SER A 50 -17.67 -49.13 -12.61
CA SER A 50 -17.46 -47.72 -12.93
C SER A 50 -18.39 -46.69 -12.27
N MET A 51 -17.83 -45.49 -12.10
CA MET A 51 -18.36 -44.13 -12.41
C MET A 51 -19.62 -43.53 -11.73
N THR A 52 -19.44 -42.23 -11.40
CA THR A 52 -20.41 -41.14 -11.10
C THR A 52 -21.03 -41.17 -9.70
N SER A 53 -21.18 -40.07 -8.93
CA SER A 53 -20.91 -38.64 -9.12
C SER A 53 -21.08 -37.91 -7.76
N ALA A 54 -20.48 -36.73 -7.67
CA ALA A 54 -20.83 -35.61 -6.79
C ALA A 54 -20.63 -35.76 -5.28
N SER A 55 -19.49 -35.25 -4.80
CA SER A 55 -19.42 -34.59 -3.49
C SER A 55 -18.65 -33.29 -3.69
N GLY A 56 -19.36 -32.18 -3.57
CA GLY A 56 -18.77 -30.85 -3.55
C GLY A 56 -18.02 -30.68 -2.25
N ASP A 57 -16.69 -30.63 -2.35
CA ASP A 57 -15.84 -30.07 -1.33
C ASP A 57 -14.89 -29.12 -2.04
N THR A 58 -15.05 -27.83 -1.80
CA THR A 58 -14.18 -26.78 -2.35
C THR A 58 -12.86 -26.86 -1.60
N MET A 59 -12.04 -27.83 -1.99
CA MET A 59 -10.64 -27.91 -1.63
C MET A 59 -9.97 -26.69 -2.27
N MET A 60 -9.70 -25.66 -1.47
CA MET A 60 -8.70 -24.67 -1.83
C MET A 60 -7.41 -25.44 -2.10
N ASP A 61 -6.97 -25.35 -3.34
CA ASP A 61 -5.83 -26.08 -3.89
C ASP A 61 -4.57 -25.73 -3.10
N ASN A 62 -4.17 -26.62 -2.20
CA ASN A 62 -2.98 -26.49 -1.35
C ASN A 62 -1.69 -26.82 -2.13
N ASN A 63 -1.70 -26.64 -3.46
CA ASN A 63 -0.65 -27.03 -4.38
C ASN A 63 0.31 -25.86 -4.74
N ASN A 64 0.10 -24.67 -4.19
CA ASN A 64 0.90 -23.46 -4.43
C ASN A 64 2.28 -23.45 -3.73
N MET A 65 2.76 -24.61 -3.27
CA MET A 65 4.04 -24.78 -2.55
C MET A 65 5.02 -25.71 -3.29
N ALA A 66 4.68 -26.16 -4.50
CA ALA A 66 5.49 -27.07 -5.31
C ALA A 66 6.19 -26.40 -6.50
N SER A 67 6.01 -25.08 -6.68
CA SER A 67 6.62 -24.34 -7.78
C SER A 67 8.09 -23.98 -7.47
N PRO A 68 8.98 -23.94 -8.48
CA PRO A 68 10.37 -23.54 -8.27
C PRO A 68 10.48 -22.13 -7.68
N ILE A 69 11.48 -21.93 -6.83
CA ILE A 69 11.81 -20.61 -6.30
C ILE A 69 12.75 -19.88 -7.26
N VAL A 70 12.41 -18.64 -7.58
CA VAL A 70 13.20 -17.69 -8.37
C VAL A 70 13.79 -16.65 -7.43
N THR A 71 15.05 -16.30 -7.65
CA THR A 71 15.72 -15.23 -6.88
C THR A 71 15.62 -13.92 -7.63
N LEU A 72 15.08 -12.87 -6.99
CA LEU A 72 15.11 -11.51 -7.52
C LEU A 72 16.17 -10.68 -6.82
N VAL A 73 16.88 -9.86 -7.58
CA VAL A 73 17.91 -8.94 -7.08
C VAL A 73 17.39 -7.52 -7.30
N VAL A 74 17.07 -6.82 -6.22
CA VAL A 74 16.27 -5.58 -6.28
C VAL A 74 17.08 -4.39 -5.77
N GLY A 75 17.02 -3.31 -6.55
CA GLY A 75 17.56 -2.01 -6.20
C GLY A 75 19.08 -1.92 -6.24
N SER A 76 19.56 -0.71 -5.94
CA SER A 76 21.00 -0.41 -5.92
C SER A 76 21.78 -1.17 -4.85
N GLU A 77 21.11 -1.55 -3.75
CA GLU A 77 21.67 -2.39 -2.69
C GLU A 77 21.68 -3.89 -3.03
N GLN A 78 21.14 -4.28 -4.20
CA GLN A 78 21.07 -5.67 -4.65
C GLN A 78 20.39 -6.59 -3.62
N ARG A 79 19.31 -6.10 -2.96
CA ARG A 79 18.58 -6.86 -1.95
C ARG A 79 17.95 -8.09 -2.59
N LEU A 80 18.18 -9.25 -2.00
CA LEU A 80 17.69 -10.53 -2.53
C LEU A 80 16.28 -10.82 -2.02
N PHE A 81 15.41 -11.21 -2.95
CA PHE A 81 14.07 -11.73 -2.67
C PHE A 81 13.95 -13.13 -3.25
N ALA A 82 13.24 -14.00 -2.53
CA ALA A 82 12.89 -15.34 -3.01
C ALA A 82 11.38 -15.40 -3.23
N ALA A 83 10.95 -15.79 -4.42
CA ALA A 83 9.54 -15.88 -4.75
C ALA A 83 9.24 -17.13 -5.59
N HIS A 84 8.04 -17.64 -5.46
CA HIS A 84 7.57 -18.79 -6.22
C HIS A 84 7.28 -18.39 -7.68
N GLU A 85 7.70 -19.23 -8.62
CA GLU A 85 7.58 -18.98 -10.06
C GLU A 85 6.12 -18.77 -10.49
N ASP A 86 5.18 -19.55 -9.94
CA ASP A 86 3.74 -19.44 -10.19
C ASP A 86 3.14 -18.12 -9.68
N VAL A 87 3.57 -17.66 -8.50
CA VAL A 87 3.17 -16.38 -7.93
C VAL A 87 3.66 -15.23 -8.80
N LEU A 88 4.92 -15.27 -9.23
CA LEU A 88 5.46 -14.27 -10.17
C LEU A 88 4.74 -14.31 -11.52
N ALA A 89 4.42 -15.49 -12.04
CA ALA A 89 3.77 -15.65 -13.33
C ALA A 89 2.34 -15.07 -13.42
N THR A 90 1.74 -14.67 -12.29
CA THR A 90 0.49 -13.89 -12.29
C THR A 90 0.67 -12.49 -12.88
N SER A 91 1.89 -11.93 -12.83
CA SER A 91 2.25 -10.69 -13.52
C SER A 91 2.61 -10.99 -14.98
N PRO A 92 2.00 -10.29 -15.96
CA PRO A 92 2.39 -10.39 -17.37
C PRO A 92 3.89 -10.12 -17.60
N PHE A 93 4.46 -9.14 -16.90
CA PHE A 93 5.88 -8.81 -16.99
C PHE A 93 6.76 -9.99 -16.54
N PHE A 94 6.54 -10.52 -15.34
CA PHE A 94 7.36 -11.61 -14.82
C PHE A 94 7.12 -12.92 -15.57
N ASN A 95 5.89 -13.23 -15.98
CA ASN A 95 5.59 -14.39 -16.82
C ASN A 95 6.39 -14.34 -18.14
N ASN A 96 6.46 -13.17 -18.78
CA ASN A 96 7.29 -12.99 -19.97
C ASN A 96 8.79 -13.11 -19.65
N ALA A 97 9.26 -12.54 -18.54
CA ALA A 97 10.66 -12.63 -18.13
C ALA A 97 11.09 -14.10 -17.86
N LEU A 98 10.22 -14.88 -17.24
CA LEU A 98 10.44 -16.31 -16.94
C LEU A 98 10.48 -17.16 -18.22
N ARG A 99 9.60 -16.87 -19.19
CA ARG A 99 9.53 -17.63 -20.46
C ARG A 99 10.62 -17.28 -21.46
N ASN A 100 10.98 -16.00 -21.56
CA ASN A 100 11.86 -15.49 -22.63
C ASN A 100 13.35 -15.56 -22.30
N GLY A 101 13.74 -16.27 -21.23
CA GLY A 101 15.16 -16.43 -20.88
C GLY A 101 15.83 -15.15 -20.39
N TYR A 102 15.07 -14.17 -19.86
CA TYR A 102 15.63 -13.04 -19.08
C TYR A 102 16.24 -13.50 -17.75
N MET A 103 16.09 -14.77 -17.41
CA MET A 103 16.85 -15.42 -16.36
C MET A 103 18.24 -15.77 -16.88
N ASP A 104 19.27 -15.39 -16.11
CA ASP A 104 20.57 -16.04 -16.25
C ASP A 104 20.37 -17.56 -16.10
N VAL A 105 20.51 -18.28 -17.21
CA VAL A 105 20.13 -19.70 -17.35
C VAL A 105 20.89 -20.58 -16.36
N ALA A 106 22.05 -20.11 -15.89
CA ALA A 106 22.84 -20.77 -14.86
C ALA A 106 22.31 -20.55 -13.43
N SER A 107 21.59 -19.47 -13.15
CA SER A 107 21.29 -19.04 -11.77
C SER A 107 19.82 -18.74 -11.44
N LYS A 108 18.88 -18.76 -12.41
CA LYS A 108 17.44 -18.43 -12.21
C LYS A 108 17.25 -17.11 -11.45
N ARG A 109 17.90 -16.05 -11.92
CA ARG A 109 17.87 -14.72 -11.31
C ARG A 109 17.21 -13.68 -12.19
N ILE A 110 16.38 -12.84 -11.59
CA ILE A 110 15.79 -11.65 -12.22
C ILE A 110 16.38 -10.41 -11.54
N SER A 111 16.96 -9.49 -12.32
CA SER A 111 17.51 -8.24 -11.80
C SER A 111 16.54 -7.08 -12.02
N LEU A 112 16.30 -6.30 -10.97
CA LEU A 112 15.41 -5.14 -10.93
C LEU A 112 16.18 -3.94 -10.33
N PRO A 113 17.17 -3.38 -11.04
CA PRO A 113 18.09 -2.38 -10.48
C PRO A 113 17.42 -1.02 -10.19
N ASP A 114 16.37 -0.68 -10.94
CA ASP A 114 15.68 0.61 -10.83
C ASP A 114 14.52 0.59 -9.82
N GLU A 115 14.28 -0.53 -9.16
CA GLU A 115 13.20 -0.70 -8.18
C GLU A 115 13.70 -0.47 -6.76
N GLU A 116 12.89 0.19 -5.94
CA GLU A 116 13.18 0.28 -4.51
C GLU A 116 12.74 -1.00 -3.79
N PRO A 117 13.58 -1.58 -2.91
CA PRO A 117 13.26 -2.85 -2.23
C PRO A 117 11.96 -2.82 -1.43
N GLU A 118 11.62 -1.70 -0.79
CA GLU A 118 10.41 -1.51 0.00
C GLU A 118 9.14 -1.51 -0.88
N ILE A 119 9.28 -1.05 -2.12
CA ILE A 119 8.23 -1.06 -3.14
C ILE A 119 8.03 -2.47 -3.67
N PHE A 120 9.12 -3.14 -4.05
CA PHE A 120 9.03 -4.53 -4.50
C PHE A 120 8.50 -5.45 -3.39
N SER A 121 8.86 -5.21 -2.13
CA SER A 121 8.29 -5.94 -0.99
C SER A 121 6.77 -5.80 -0.92
N SER A 122 6.23 -4.61 -1.23
CA SER A 122 4.79 -4.35 -1.24
C SER A 122 4.11 -5.00 -2.44
N VAL A 123 4.75 -4.98 -3.61
CA VAL A 123 4.30 -5.71 -4.81
C VAL A 123 4.24 -7.21 -4.53
N LEU A 124 5.29 -7.77 -3.96
CA LEU A 124 5.35 -9.21 -3.66
C LEU A 124 4.31 -9.61 -2.62
N GLU A 125 4.13 -8.79 -1.57
CA GLU A 125 3.05 -9.02 -0.60
C GLU A 125 1.67 -9.07 -1.28
N PHE A 126 1.41 -8.14 -2.20
CA PHE A 126 0.18 -8.15 -3.00
C PHE A 126 0.04 -9.42 -3.83
N LEU A 127 1.09 -9.89 -4.50
CA LEU A 127 1.02 -11.12 -5.31
C LEU A 127 0.64 -12.35 -4.47
N TYR A 128 1.06 -12.41 -3.20
CA TYR A 128 0.69 -13.51 -2.29
C TYR A 128 -0.66 -13.34 -1.62
N LYS A 129 -1.04 -12.11 -1.25
CA LYS A 129 -2.17 -11.86 -0.33
C LYS A 129 -3.34 -11.11 -0.95
N GLY A 130 -3.16 -10.56 -2.16
CA GLY A 130 -4.09 -9.63 -2.80
C GLY A 130 -4.16 -8.25 -2.15
N ASP A 131 -3.29 -7.96 -1.19
CA ASP A 131 -3.20 -6.68 -0.49
C ASP A 131 -1.76 -6.45 -0.01
N TYR A 132 -1.40 -5.23 0.36
CA TYR A 132 -0.10 -4.88 0.94
C TYR A 132 -0.26 -3.95 2.14
N THR A 133 0.70 -4.00 3.07
CA THR A 133 0.63 -3.27 4.33
C THR A 133 0.79 -1.74 4.12
N PRO A 134 -0.04 -0.89 4.77
CA PRO A 134 -1.13 -1.22 5.69
C PRO A 134 -2.39 -1.68 4.96
N ARG A 135 -3.05 -2.75 5.44
CA ARG A 135 -4.18 -3.38 4.74
C ARG A 135 -5.39 -2.46 4.60
N LEU A 136 -6.18 -2.70 3.56
CA LEU A 136 -7.43 -1.97 3.36
C LEU A 136 -8.58 -2.68 4.09
N VAL A 137 -9.16 -2.04 5.11
CA VAL A 137 -10.18 -2.64 5.98
C VAL A 137 -11.53 -1.96 5.77
N HIS A 138 -12.60 -2.76 5.61
CA HIS A 138 -13.97 -2.24 5.54
C HIS A 138 -14.56 -2.05 6.93
N ASN A 139 -14.82 -0.80 7.29
CA ASN A 139 -15.54 -0.44 8.49
C ASN A 139 -17.04 -0.60 8.26
N LYS A 140 -17.57 -1.79 8.58
CA LYS A 140 -19.00 -2.13 8.39
C LYS A 140 -19.96 -1.14 9.07
N ARG A 141 -19.57 -0.57 10.21
CA ARG A 141 -20.40 0.37 10.97
C ARG A 141 -20.59 1.70 10.24
N ARG A 142 -19.53 2.18 9.59
CA ARG A 142 -19.54 3.46 8.86
C ARG A 142 -19.75 3.29 7.35
N ASN A 143 -19.84 2.04 6.90
CA ASN A 143 -19.81 1.66 5.50
C ASN A 143 -18.69 2.36 4.71
N SER A 144 -17.52 2.48 5.33
CA SER A 144 -16.35 3.17 4.81
C SER A 144 -15.15 2.23 4.77
N TYR A 145 -14.11 2.59 4.03
CA TYR A 145 -12.85 1.87 4.03
C TYR A 145 -11.78 2.72 4.70
N GLU A 146 -10.95 2.07 5.49
CA GLU A 146 -9.91 2.70 6.32
C GLU A 146 -8.63 1.86 6.17
N LEU A 147 -7.47 2.49 6.36
CA LEU A 147 -6.20 1.76 6.44
C LEU A 147 -6.10 1.09 7.81
N GLU A 148 -5.57 -0.12 7.84
CA GLU A 148 -5.26 -0.85 9.06
C GLU A 148 -4.37 0.02 9.97
N ALA A 149 -4.82 0.20 11.22
CA ALA A 149 -4.06 0.98 12.18
C ALA A 149 -2.78 0.22 12.54
N ALA A 150 -1.64 0.88 12.39
CA ALA A 150 -0.38 0.35 12.86
C ALA A 150 -0.42 0.18 14.40
N SER A 151 0.00 -0.99 14.89
CA SER A 151 0.31 -1.15 16.32
C SER A 151 1.40 -0.16 16.74
N GLU A 152 1.53 0.18 18.03
CA GLU A 152 2.56 1.13 18.51
C GLU A 152 3.98 0.74 18.07
N GLU A 153 4.24 -0.55 17.95
CA GLU A 153 5.51 -1.12 17.48
C GLU A 153 5.67 -1.00 15.95
N GLN A 154 4.58 -0.98 15.18
CA GLN A 154 4.58 -0.88 13.72
C GLN A 154 4.41 0.55 13.18
N ARG A 155 4.14 1.55 14.04
CA ARG A 155 3.99 2.95 13.57
C ARG A 155 5.25 3.48 12.88
N ALA A 156 6.43 3.00 13.29
CA ALA A 156 7.69 3.34 12.63
C ALA A 156 7.88 2.62 11.28
N ALA A 157 7.18 1.49 11.05
CA ALA A 157 7.29 0.70 9.82
C ALA A 157 6.23 1.06 8.77
N VAL A 158 5.12 1.68 9.17
CA VAL A 158 4.06 2.12 8.25
C VAL A 158 4.36 3.54 7.76
N GLU A 159 5.28 3.63 6.80
CA GLU A 159 5.60 4.88 6.13
C GLU A 159 4.65 5.12 4.95
N SER A 160 4.04 6.31 4.92
CA SER A 160 3.20 6.76 3.78
C SER A 160 4.05 7.26 2.61
N THR A 161 5.35 7.45 2.85
CA THR A 161 6.33 7.92 1.89
C THR A 161 7.47 6.91 1.74
N VAL A 162 8.23 7.06 0.68
CA VAL A 162 9.46 6.30 0.40
C VAL A 162 10.47 7.26 -0.22
N TYR A 163 11.73 7.16 0.17
CA TYR A 163 12.81 7.84 -0.53
C TYR A 163 13.09 7.08 -1.84
N HIS A 164 13.05 7.79 -2.97
CA HIS A 164 13.25 7.19 -4.28
C HIS A 164 14.56 7.71 -4.88
N ARG A 165 15.54 6.83 -5.08
CA ARG A 165 16.90 7.19 -5.47
C ARG A 165 16.96 7.92 -6.82
N GLY A 166 16.18 7.47 -7.80
CA GLY A 166 16.17 8.05 -9.15
C GLY A 166 15.75 9.53 -9.20
N ILE A 167 15.04 10.02 -8.19
CA ILE A 167 14.64 11.43 -8.10
C ILE A 167 15.33 12.17 -6.94
N ASP A 168 16.11 11.46 -6.13
CA ASP A 168 16.74 11.98 -4.91
C ASP A 168 15.76 12.71 -3.98
N GLY A 169 14.67 12.02 -3.60
CA GLY A 169 13.66 12.63 -2.74
C GLY A 169 12.52 11.70 -2.32
N ASP A 170 11.71 12.20 -1.40
CA ASP A 170 10.55 11.48 -0.87
C ASP A 170 9.35 11.55 -1.81
N LEU A 171 8.77 10.39 -2.07
CA LEU A 171 7.51 10.22 -2.78
C LEU A 171 6.49 9.53 -1.91
N LEU A 172 5.22 9.67 -2.25
CA LEU A 172 4.17 8.82 -1.72
C LEU A 172 4.45 7.36 -2.10
N LYS A 173 4.48 6.49 -1.09
CA LYS A 173 4.75 5.06 -1.30
C LYS A 173 3.74 4.43 -2.27
N ASP A 174 2.45 4.72 -2.06
CA ASP A 174 1.36 4.23 -2.91
C ASP A 174 1.49 4.67 -4.38
N THR A 175 2.12 5.83 -4.64
CA THR A 175 2.41 6.31 -6.00
C THR A 175 3.44 5.45 -6.70
N VAL A 176 4.54 5.15 -6.00
CA VAL A 176 5.62 4.35 -6.59
C VAL A 176 5.12 2.92 -6.81
N ILE A 177 4.31 2.38 -5.88
CA ILE A 177 3.61 1.09 -6.06
C ILE A 177 2.68 1.14 -7.28
N TYR A 178 1.93 2.23 -7.50
CA TYR A 178 1.08 2.38 -8.68
C TYR A 178 1.89 2.28 -9.98
N CYS A 179 3.04 2.96 -10.05
CA CYS A 179 3.89 2.94 -11.23
C CYS A 179 4.54 1.56 -11.44
N ALA A 180 4.98 0.91 -10.37
CA ALA A 180 5.46 -0.47 -10.43
C ALA A 180 4.36 -1.44 -10.90
N ALA A 181 3.12 -1.24 -10.45
CA ALA A 181 1.98 -2.03 -10.88
C ALA A 181 1.68 -1.85 -12.37
N GLU A 182 1.80 -0.63 -12.91
CA GLU A 182 1.73 -0.38 -14.35
C GLU A 182 2.83 -1.15 -15.10
N LYS A 183 4.09 -0.99 -14.67
CA LYS A 183 5.25 -1.69 -15.25
C LYS A 183 5.09 -3.20 -15.25
N TYR A 184 4.49 -3.75 -14.21
CA TYR A 184 4.29 -5.19 -14.05
C TYR A 184 2.95 -5.72 -14.60
N GLY A 185 2.08 -4.86 -15.13
CA GLY A 185 0.78 -5.26 -15.66
C GLY A 185 -0.19 -5.76 -14.58
N LEU A 186 -0.19 -5.15 -13.39
CA LEU A 186 -0.99 -5.52 -12.22
C LEU A 186 -2.14 -4.53 -11.98
N ASP A 187 -3.19 -4.61 -12.80
CA ASP A 187 -4.32 -3.65 -12.75
C ASP A 187 -5.05 -3.57 -11.40
N GLU A 188 -5.22 -4.69 -10.71
CA GLU A 188 -5.85 -4.70 -9.38
C GLU A 188 -4.97 -4.02 -8.34
N LEU A 189 -3.65 -4.13 -8.46
CA LEU A 189 -2.71 -3.40 -7.60
C LEU A 189 -2.77 -1.90 -7.88
N LYS A 190 -2.88 -1.47 -9.15
CA LYS A 190 -3.09 -0.05 -9.50
C LYS A 190 -4.34 0.52 -8.82
N LYS A 191 -5.46 -0.20 -8.91
CA LYS A 191 -6.73 0.22 -8.27
C LYS A 191 -6.59 0.30 -6.75
N LEU A 192 -5.95 -0.70 -6.16
CA LEU A 192 -5.73 -0.78 -4.72
C LEU A 192 -4.85 0.36 -4.22
N SER A 193 -3.73 0.63 -4.88
CA SER A 193 -2.78 1.65 -4.46
C SER A 193 -3.34 3.05 -4.57
N LEU A 194 -4.04 3.36 -5.67
CA LEU A 194 -4.73 4.65 -5.83
C LEU A 194 -5.79 4.86 -4.75
N ARG A 195 -6.49 3.79 -4.36
CA ARG A 195 -7.48 3.83 -3.29
C ARG A 195 -6.84 4.08 -1.92
N LYS A 196 -5.74 3.40 -1.61
CA LYS A 196 -4.99 3.58 -0.35
C LYS A 196 -4.38 4.98 -0.26
N GLN A 197 -3.83 5.49 -1.36
CA GLN A 197 -3.32 6.85 -1.47
C GLN A 197 -4.37 7.89 -1.07
N GLY A 198 -5.61 7.71 -1.54
CA GLY A 198 -6.74 8.59 -1.21
C GLY A 198 -7.16 8.59 0.27
N LEU A 199 -6.69 7.63 1.07
CA LEU A 199 -6.93 7.53 2.51
C LEU A 199 -5.79 8.14 3.34
N GLN A 200 -4.64 8.47 2.72
CA GLN A 200 -3.52 9.09 3.41
C GLN A 200 -3.84 10.55 3.77
N SER A 201 -3.31 11.00 4.91
CA SER A 201 -3.47 12.38 5.39
C SER A 201 -2.19 12.90 6.01
N GLY A 202 -2.06 14.23 6.14
CA GLY A 202 -0.87 14.86 6.74
C GLY A 202 0.38 14.87 5.85
N ILE A 203 0.25 14.56 4.56
CA ILE A 203 1.36 14.55 3.60
C ILE A 203 1.73 15.97 3.19
N GLN A 204 3.03 16.24 3.08
CA GLN A 204 3.54 17.54 2.63
C GLN A 204 3.18 17.81 1.17
N CYS A 205 2.86 19.07 0.87
CA CYS A 205 2.54 19.54 -0.47
C CYS A 205 3.66 19.30 -1.49
N SER A 206 4.92 19.44 -1.08
CA SER A 206 6.10 19.14 -1.92
C SER A 206 6.11 17.68 -2.35
N THR A 207 5.96 16.76 -1.39
CA THR A 207 5.87 15.32 -1.65
C THR A 207 4.72 14.98 -2.60
N ILE A 208 3.55 15.61 -2.45
CA ILE A 208 2.40 15.40 -3.35
C ILE A 208 2.76 15.79 -4.79
N LEU A 209 3.39 16.96 -4.99
CA LEU A 209 3.77 17.45 -6.31
C LEU A 209 4.89 16.61 -6.93
N ALA A 210 5.93 16.27 -6.16
CA ALA A 210 6.98 15.36 -6.59
C ALA A 210 6.41 14.00 -7.01
N SER A 211 5.46 13.46 -6.23
CA SER A 211 4.76 12.21 -6.53
C SER A 211 3.93 12.30 -7.79
N ALA A 212 3.21 13.41 -7.98
CA ALA A 212 2.43 13.66 -9.20
C ALA A 212 3.33 13.70 -10.44
N ARG A 213 4.47 14.40 -10.35
CA ARG A 213 5.45 14.43 -11.45
C ARG A 213 6.00 13.06 -11.76
N TYR A 214 6.40 12.32 -10.73
CA TYR A 214 6.89 10.95 -10.88
C TYR A 214 5.85 10.06 -11.57
N ALA A 215 4.59 10.12 -11.12
CA ALA A 215 3.49 9.38 -11.72
C ALA A 215 3.29 9.72 -13.21
N TYR A 216 3.31 11.01 -13.56
CA TYR A 216 3.22 11.45 -14.96
C TYR A 216 4.38 10.97 -15.82
N ALA A 217 5.59 10.89 -15.28
CA ALA A 217 6.76 10.43 -16.01
C ALA A 217 6.80 8.90 -16.21
N ASN A 218 6.13 8.14 -15.33
CA ASN A 218 6.20 6.68 -15.28
C ASN A 218 4.89 5.97 -15.64
N THR A 219 3.89 6.70 -16.14
CA THR A 219 2.62 6.12 -16.61
C THR A 219 2.18 6.73 -17.95
N PRO A 220 1.47 5.99 -18.81
CA PRO A 220 1.03 6.50 -20.12
C PRO A 220 0.06 7.68 -20.02
N ASP A 221 0.04 8.56 -21.03
CA ASP A 221 -0.87 9.70 -21.18
C ASP A 221 -2.37 9.37 -21.13
N THR A 222 -2.71 8.10 -21.34
CA THR A 222 -4.09 7.59 -21.30
C THR A 222 -4.58 7.24 -19.89
N ASP A 223 -3.72 7.26 -18.86
CA ASP A 223 -4.10 7.01 -17.46
C ASP A 223 -4.87 8.20 -16.83
N SER A 224 -6.09 8.41 -17.31
CA SER A 224 -6.96 9.52 -16.89
C SER A 224 -7.35 9.46 -15.42
N LYS A 225 -7.47 8.26 -14.84
CA LYS A 225 -7.86 8.08 -13.43
C LYS A 225 -6.78 8.58 -12.48
N LEU A 226 -5.52 8.22 -12.73
CA LEU A 226 -4.38 8.69 -11.95
C LEU A 226 -4.22 10.21 -12.07
N ARG A 227 -4.28 10.73 -13.31
CA ARG A 227 -4.18 12.18 -13.56
C ARG A 227 -5.27 12.95 -12.81
N ALA A 228 -6.53 12.56 -12.99
CA ALA A 228 -7.66 13.19 -12.32
C ALA A 228 -7.53 13.13 -10.78
N HIS A 229 -7.01 12.02 -10.24
CA HIS A 229 -6.76 11.89 -8.80
C HIS A 229 -5.78 12.96 -8.29
N TYR A 230 -4.64 13.14 -8.96
CA TYR A 230 -3.66 14.15 -8.57
C TYR A 230 -4.18 15.57 -8.77
N LEU A 231 -4.81 15.86 -9.90
CA LEU A 231 -5.37 17.19 -10.16
C LEU A 231 -6.39 17.56 -9.08
N ALA A 232 -7.28 16.65 -8.71
CA ALA A 232 -8.24 16.86 -7.63
C ALA A 232 -7.54 17.06 -6.26
N LEU A 233 -6.49 16.28 -5.97
CA LEU A 233 -5.72 16.40 -4.72
C LEU A 233 -5.00 17.76 -4.62
N VAL A 234 -4.40 18.22 -5.71
CA VAL A 234 -3.71 19.51 -5.79
C VAL A 234 -4.69 20.67 -5.68
N ILE A 235 -5.82 20.63 -6.41
CA ILE A 235 -6.86 21.68 -6.36
C ILE A 235 -7.45 21.79 -4.95
N ARG A 236 -7.72 20.67 -4.27
CA ARG A 236 -8.23 20.65 -2.89
C ARG A 236 -7.25 21.25 -1.89
N SER A 237 -5.95 21.17 -2.17
CA SER A 237 -4.87 21.63 -1.30
C SER A 237 -4.34 23.04 -1.68
N ARG A 238 -5.04 23.77 -2.55
CA ARG A 238 -4.60 25.08 -3.11
C ARG A 238 -4.19 26.14 -2.10
N SER A 239 -4.85 26.21 -0.95
CA SER A 239 -4.55 27.22 0.09
C SER A 239 -3.15 27.07 0.67
N THR A 240 -2.65 25.83 0.73
CA THR A 240 -1.30 25.53 1.24
C THR A 240 -0.24 25.97 0.24
N PHE A 241 -0.45 25.68 -1.05
CA PHE A 241 0.48 26.02 -2.13
C PHE A 241 0.70 27.53 -2.27
N LYS A 242 -0.34 28.36 -2.10
CA LYS A 242 -0.23 29.82 -2.19
C LYS A 242 0.72 30.41 -1.14
N ARG A 243 0.82 29.79 0.04
CA ARG A 243 1.60 30.32 1.17
C ARG A 243 3.05 29.84 1.15
N SER A 244 3.31 28.63 0.66
CA SER A 244 4.62 27.97 0.80
C SER A 244 5.58 28.21 -0.37
N GLY A 245 5.12 28.74 -1.51
CA GLY A 245 5.93 28.86 -2.72
C GLY A 245 6.28 27.51 -3.38
N THR A 246 5.86 26.39 -2.79
CA THR A 246 6.18 25.03 -3.25
C THR A 246 5.72 24.79 -4.69
N MET A 247 4.55 25.30 -5.07
CA MET A 247 4.07 25.18 -6.45
C MET A 247 5.00 25.86 -7.46
N GLN A 248 5.52 27.04 -7.11
CA GLN A 248 6.42 27.78 -7.99
C GLN A 248 7.74 27.02 -8.19
N LEU A 249 8.32 26.48 -7.10
CA LEU A 249 9.54 25.66 -7.18
C LEU A 249 9.33 24.41 -8.03
N GLU A 250 8.23 23.69 -7.80
CA GLU A 250 7.91 22.45 -8.53
C GLU A 250 7.65 22.69 -10.03
N MET A 251 7.05 23.84 -10.36
CA MET A 251 6.89 24.29 -11.75
C MET A 251 8.24 24.57 -12.42
N TYR A 252 9.18 25.20 -11.71
CA TYR A 252 10.54 25.42 -12.25
C TYR A 252 11.30 24.13 -12.48
N ASN A 253 11.13 23.16 -11.58
CA ASN A 253 11.72 21.83 -11.74
C ASN A 253 11.07 21.04 -12.89
N GLY A 254 10.09 21.61 -13.61
CA GLY A 254 9.23 21.02 -14.65
C GLY A 254 9.85 19.94 -15.55
N GLY A 255 9.02 19.02 -16.03
CA GLY A 255 9.46 17.96 -16.95
C GLY A 255 8.35 17.04 -17.47
N THR A 256 7.10 17.33 -17.12
CA THR A 256 5.92 16.52 -17.48
C THR A 256 4.73 17.44 -17.81
N GLN A 257 3.67 16.87 -18.40
CA GLN A 257 2.43 17.60 -18.71
C GLN A 257 1.60 18.01 -17.47
N LEU A 258 2.02 17.62 -16.25
CA LEU A 258 1.28 17.84 -15.00
C LEU A 258 0.79 19.29 -14.84
N PHE A 259 1.66 20.27 -15.07
CA PHE A 259 1.31 21.68 -14.83
C PHE A 259 0.40 22.25 -15.91
N PHE A 260 0.48 21.74 -17.14
CA PHE A 260 -0.46 22.10 -18.19
C PHE A 260 -1.85 21.54 -17.87
N ASP A 261 -1.94 20.26 -17.51
CA ASP A 261 -3.19 19.64 -17.08
C ASP A 261 -3.79 20.33 -15.85
N LEU A 262 -2.94 20.73 -14.89
CA LEU A 262 -3.36 21.48 -13.72
C LEU A 262 -3.91 22.85 -14.09
N PHE A 263 -3.27 23.56 -15.01
CA PHE A 263 -3.78 24.82 -15.52
C PHE A 263 -5.18 24.65 -16.13
N VAL A 264 -5.34 23.67 -17.03
CA VAL A 264 -6.64 23.37 -17.67
C VAL A 264 -7.70 23.01 -16.62
N ALA A 265 -7.36 22.14 -15.67
CA ALA A 265 -8.28 21.72 -14.61
C ALA A 265 -8.70 22.88 -13.69
N LEU A 266 -7.78 23.81 -13.40
CA LEU A 266 -8.09 25.02 -12.64
C LEU A 266 -9.02 25.97 -13.41
N CYS A 267 -8.81 26.17 -14.72
CA CYS A 267 -9.70 26.95 -15.57
C CYS A 267 -11.12 26.37 -15.57
N ASN A 268 -11.25 25.07 -15.84
CA ASN A 268 -12.54 24.38 -15.80
C ASN A 268 -13.22 24.51 -14.43
N HIS A 269 -12.45 24.38 -13.34
CA HIS A 269 -13.00 24.55 -11.98
C HIS A 269 -13.53 25.97 -11.73
N VAL A 270 -12.89 27.01 -12.27
CA VAL A 270 -13.39 28.39 -12.19
C VAL A 270 -14.66 28.57 -13.00
N ASP A 271 -14.71 28.00 -14.21
CA ASP A 271 -15.90 28.05 -15.07
C ASP A 271 -17.09 27.34 -14.41
N ASP A 272 -16.88 26.17 -13.80
CA ASP A 272 -17.89 25.43 -13.04
C ASP A 272 -18.45 26.23 -11.86
N ILE A 273 -17.58 26.95 -11.13
CA ILE A 273 -18.02 27.82 -10.03
C ILE A 273 -18.87 28.99 -10.57
N SER A 274 -18.43 29.62 -11.66
CA SER A 274 -19.13 30.77 -12.25
C SER A 274 -20.50 30.38 -12.82
N THR A 275 -20.62 29.21 -13.46
CA THR A 275 -21.88 28.68 -13.98
C THR A 275 -22.82 28.27 -12.86
N ALA A 276 -22.32 27.63 -11.80
CA ALA A 276 -23.12 27.29 -10.62
C ALA A 276 -23.71 28.54 -9.93
N GLN A 277 -22.95 29.63 -9.84
CA GLN A 277 -23.43 30.91 -9.30
C GLN A 277 -24.49 31.59 -10.18
N ASN A 278 -24.45 31.35 -11.49
CA ASN A 278 -25.36 31.96 -12.46
C ASN A 278 -26.63 31.13 -12.74
N THR A 279 -26.77 29.93 -12.18
CA THR A 279 -28.03 29.17 -12.28
C THR A 279 -29.11 29.80 -11.39
N PRO A 280 -30.24 30.30 -11.95
CA PRO A 280 -31.33 30.79 -11.13
C PRO A 280 -31.92 29.61 -10.35
N ARG A 281 -32.01 29.73 -9.02
CA ARG A 281 -32.80 28.82 -8.19
C ARG A 281 -34.23 28.84 -8.71
N SER A 282 -34.62 27.81 -9.47
CA SER A 282 -36.00 27.62 -9.87
C SER A 282 -36.83 27.39 -8.61
N ASN A 283 -37.46 28.46 -8.11
CA ASN A 283 -38.54 28.36 -7.16
C ASN A 283 -39.70 27.64 -7.85
N ARG A 284 -39.79 26.32 -7.67
CA ARG A 284 -41.03 25.59 -7.89
C ARG A 284 -42.03 26.05 -6.83
N HIS A 285 -42.78 27.11 -7.14
CA HIS A 285 -44.05 27.35 -6.47
C HIS A 285 -45.02 26.26 -6.90
N PHE A 286 -45.43 25.44 -5.94
CA PHE A 286 -46.63 24.62 -6.06
C PHE A 286 -47.85 25.54 -6.06
N SER A 287 -48.70 25.38 -7.06
CA SER A 287 -50.13 25.75 -7.04
C SER A 287 -50.87 24.74 -7.89
#